data_AF-A0A5U6FQP7-F1
#
_entry.id   AF-A0A5U6FQP7-F1
#
_cell.length_a   1.000
_cell.length_b   1.000
_cell.length_c   1.000
_cell.angle_alpha   90.00
_cell.angle_beta   90.00
_cell.angle_gamma   90.00
#
_symmetry.space_group_name_H-M   'P 1'
#
loop_
_entity.id
_entity.type
_entity.pdbx_description
1 polymer ?
#
loop_
_entity_poly.entity_id
_entity_poly.type
_entity_poly.pdbx_seq_one_letter_code
_entity_poly.pdbx_strand_id
1 'polypeptide(L)'
;EGSGRTQTIRMILVVTNTEAITLKIDPSVVLATRKYVDDEVLELKLYVDDQMRNHIAAQDPHTQYAQKHNPTFTGEPKAPTPAAGNNTTRIATTEFVQAAVTALINGAPATLDTLKEIAAAINNDPKFSTTINNVLSGKQPLDETLTHLSGKDVAGLLAY
;
A
#
# COMPACT_ATOMS: atom_id res chain seq x y z
N GLU A 1 52.51 -58.78 12.35
CA GLU A 1 51.24 -59.19 11.72
C GLU A 1 50.07 -58.84 12.64
N GLY A 2 49.56 -57.61 12.55
CA GLY A 2 48.40 -57.17 13.33
C GLY A 2 47.15 -57.25 12.47
N SER A 3 46.56 -58.45 12.34
CA SER A 3 45.32 -58.60 11.58
C SER A 3 44.13 -58.38 12.51
N GLY A 4 43.55 -57.17 12.45
CA GLY A 4 42.30 -56.80 13.11
C GLY A 4 41.10 -57.56 12.53
N ARG A 5 41.05 -58.87 12.77
CA ARG A 5 39.94 -59.73 12.31
C ARG A 5 38.80 -59.62 13.32
N THR A 6 37.64 -59.15 12.88
CA THR A 6 36.39 -59.23 13.65
C THR A 6 36.11 -60.71 13.97
N GLN A 7 36.16 -61.08 15.25
CA GLN A 7 35.82 -62.42 15.70
C GLN A 7 34.36 -62.44 16.16
N THR A 8 33.52 -63.23 15.49
CA THR A 8 32.13 -63.42 15.90
C THR A 8 32.06 -64.57 16.91
N ILE A 9 31.78 -64.25 18.17
CA ILE A 9 31.57 -65.24 19.23
C ILE A 9 30.07 -65.42 19.45
N ARG A 10 29.55 -66.64 19.28
CA ARG A 10 28.16 -66.99 19.62
C ARG A 10 28.15 -67.76 20.94
N MET A 11 27.68 -67.14 22.01
CA MET A 11 27.56 -67.76 23.33
C MET A 11 26.09 -67.96 23.69
N ILE A 12 25.75 -69.14 24.23
CA ILE A 12 24.43 -69.42 24.82
C ILE A 12 24.65 -69.42 26.32
N LEU A 13 24.13 -68.41 27.03
CA LEU A 13 24.16 -68.38 28.47
C LEU A 13 22.81 -68.83 29.01
N VAL A 14 22.83 -69.87 29.82
CA VAL A 14 21.69 -70.23 30.67
C VAL A 14 21.90 -69.52 31.99
N VAL A 15 21.00 -68.61 32.32
CA VAL A 15 21.04 -67.88 33.59
C VAL A 15 19.82 -68.18 34.45
N THR A 16 20.04 -68.16 35.76
CA THR A 16 18.99 -68.34 36.77
C THR A 16 18.27 -67.04 37.11
N ASN A 17 18.84 -65.88 36.76
CA ASN A 17 18.21 -64.56 36.87
C ASN A 17 18.64 -63.66 35.69
N THR A 18 17.70 -63.18 34.89
CA THR A 18 17.95 -62.30 33.73
C THR A 18 18.24 -60.85 34.12
N GLU A 19 17.82 -60.39 35.30
CA GLU A 19 18.11 -59.03 35.80
C GLU A 19 19.59 -58.83 36.14
N ALA A 20 20.31 -59.93 36.41
CA ALA A 20 21.76 -59.92 36.65
C ALA A 20 22.58 -59.68 35.38
N ILE A 21 21.96 -59.67 34.19
CA ILE A 21 22.62 -59.38 32.91
C ILE A 21 22.11 -58.05 32.36
N THR A 22 23.03 -57.12 32.10
CA THR A 22 22.74 -55.89 31.33
C THR A 22 23.54 -55.86 30.05
N LEU A 23 22.86 -55.80 28.91
CA LEU A 23 23.51 -55.52 27.63
C LEU A 23 23.84 -54.03 27.55
N LYS A 24 25.13 -53.68 27.68
CA LYS A 24 25.62 -52.32 27.45
C LYS A 24 26.06 -52.20 25.99
N ILE A 25 25.31 -51.44 25.21
CA ILE A 25 25.65 -51.10 23.82
C ILE A 25 26.38 -49.76 23.85
N ASP A 26 27.57 -49.69 23.24
CA ASP A 26 28.23 -48.41 22.96
C ASP A 26 27.59 -47.77 21.71
N PRO A 27 26.93 -46.60 21.83
CA PRO A 27 26.28 -45.94 20.70
C PRO A 27 27.24 -45.53 19.59
N SER A 28 28.54 -45.34 19.88
CA SER A 28 29.51 -44.85 18.89
C SER A 28 29.86 -45.84 17.79
N VAL A 29 29.49 -47.13 17.94
CA VAL A 29 29.84 -48.20 17.00
C VAL A 29 28.64 -49.02 16.50
N VAL A 30 27.42 -48.49 16.65
CA VAL A 30 26.22 -49.15 16.13
C VAL A 30 26.24 -49.10 14.59
N LEU A 31 26.23 -50.28 13.95
CA LEU A 31 26.15 -50.42 12.51
C LEU A 31 24.68 -50.53 12.10
N ALA A 32 24.19 -49.55 11.33
CA ALA A 32 22.86 -49.63 10.72
C ALA A 32 22.85 -50.60 9.53
N THR A 33 21.68 -51.17 9.24
CA THR A 33 21.51 -51.90 7.98
C THR A 33 21.55 -50.92 6.80
N ARG A 34 22.06 -51.36 5.64
CA ARG A 34 22.02 -50.52 4.42
C ARG A 34 20.61 -50.03 4.11
N LYS A 35 19.61 -50.92 4.23
CA LYS A 35 18.20 -50.58 4.03
C LYS A 35 17.75 -49.42 4.94
N TYR A 36 18.10 -49.46 6.23
CA TYR A 36 17.74 -48.38 7.14
C TYR A 36 18.35 -47.04 6.70
N VAL A 37 19.63 -47.03 6.34
CA VAL A 37 20.30 -45.81 5.86
C VAL A 37 19.69 -45.32 4.54
N ASP A 38 19.42 -46.21 3.59
CA ASP A 38 18.84 -45.87 2.29
C ASP A 38 17.40 -45.33 2.42
N ASP A 39 16.59 -45.91 3.30
CA ASP A 39 15.21 -45.47 3.57
C ASP A 39 15.20 -44.06 4.21
N GLU A 40 16.05 -43.79 5.21
CA GLU A 40 16.16 -42.48 5.88
C GLU A 40 16.67 -41.39 4.94
N VAL A 41 17.68 -41.71 4.11
CA VAL A 41 18.19 -40.77 3.09
C VAL A 41 17.13 -40.47 2.04
N LEU A 42 16.35 -41.48 1.64
CA LEU A 42 15.24 -41.29 0.70
C LEU A 42 14.15 -40.39 1.30
N GLU A 43 13.75 -40.64 2.55
CA GLU A 43 12.76 -39.83 3.25
C GLU A 43 13.20 -38.36 3.34
N LEU A 44 14.43 -38.11 3.77
CA LEU A 44 14.99 -36.76 3.82
C LEU A 44 14.99 -36.10 2.44
N LYS A 45 15.38 -36.83 1.40
CA LYS A 45 15.40 -36.31 0.03
C LYS A 45 14.00 -35.94 -0.44
N LEU A 46 13.01 -36.80 -0.21
CA LEU A 46 11.61 -36.52 -0.55
C LEU A 46 11.08 -35.30 0.20
N TYR A 47 11.41 -35.16 1.49
CA TYR A 47 11.02 -34.01 2.29
C TYR A 47 11.60 -32.71 1.72
N VAL A 48 12.92 -32.67 1.47
CA VAL A 48 13.60 -31.48 0.92
C VAL A 48 13.07 -31.13 -0.47
N ASP A 49 12.90 -32.14 -1.34
CA ASP A 49 12.38 -31.94 -2.69
C ASP A 49 10.94 -31.39 -2.66
N ASP A 50 10.11 -31.83 -1.71
CA ASP A 50 8.75 -31.31 -1.52
C ASP A 50 8.74 -29.87 -1.01
N GLN A 51 9.56 -29.55 0.00
CA GLN A 51 9.69 -28.18 0.50
C GLN A 51 10.18 -27.21 -0.59
N MET A 52 11.18 -27.62 -1.38
CA MET A 52 11.67 -26.81 -2.51
C MET A 52 10.61 -26.65 -3.59
N ARG A 53 9.85 -27.71 -3.90
CA ARG A 53 8.75 -27.63 -4.86
C ARG A 53 7.68 -26.64 -4.40
N ASN A 54 7.31 -26.67 -3.11
CA ASN A 54 6.35 -25.74 -2.53
C ASN A 54 6.88 -24.29 -2.53
N HIS A 55 8.17 -24.09 -2.25
CA HIS A 55 8.82 -22.77 -2.31
C HIS A 55 8.82 -22.19 -3.74
N ILE A 56 9.16 -22.99 -4.75
CA ILE A 56 9.15 -22.57 -6.17
C ILE A 56 7.73 -22.33 -6.70
N ALA A 57 6.75 -23.13 -6.25
CA ALA A 57 5.36 -23.00 -6.67
C ALA A 57 4.65 -21.80 -6.01
N ALA A 58 5.12 -21.36 -4.84
CA ALA A 58 4.56 -20.20 -4.17
C ALA A 58 4.81 -18.92 -5.00
N GLN A 59 3.76 -18.12 -5.19
CA GLN A 59 3.87 -16.83 -5.87
C GLN A 59 4.75 -15.84 -5.09
N ASP A 60 4.73 -15.93 -3.76
CA ASP A 60 5.52 -15.10 -2.86
C ASP A 60 5.98 -15.91 -1.64
N PRO A 61 7.08 -16.69 -1.76
CA PRO A 61 7.61 -17.47 -0.65
C PRO A 61 8.34 -16.58 0.39
N HIS A 62 8.44 -15.27 0.16
CA HIS A 62 9.30 -14.36 0.90
C HIS A 62 8.58 -13.05 1.26
N THR A 63 7.47 -13.16 1.99
CA THR A 63 6.56 -12.06 2.35
C THR A 63 7.18 -10.93 3.18
N GLN A 64 8.40 -11.12 3.72
CA GLN A 64 9.13 -10.05 4.39
C GLN A 64 9.73 -9.00 3.45
N TYR A 65 9.75 -9.26 2.14
CA TYR A 65 10.29 -8.35 1.13
C TYR A 65 9.20 -7.89 0.16
N ALA A 66 9.34 -6.68 -0.38
CA ALA A 66 8.48 -6.23 -1.45
C ALA A 66 8.70 -7.08 -2.71
N GLN A 67 7.60 -7.41 -3.39
CA GLN A 67 7.65 -8.20 -4.63
C GLN A 67 8.42 -7.47 -5.72
N LYS A 68 9.21 -8.21 -6.51
CA LYS A 68 9.99 -7.64 -7.62
C LYS A 68 9.10 -7.10 -8.75
N HIS A 69 7.94 -7.71 -8.96
CA HIS A 69 6.98 -7.33 -9.99
C HIS A 69 5.67 -6.94 -9.32
N ASN A 70 5.14 -5.76 -9.64
CA ASN A 70 3.89 -5.23 -9.08
C ASN A 70 3.81 -5.28 -7.54
N PRO A 71 4.80 -4.75 -6.81
CA PRO A 71 4.78 -4.75 -5.34
C PRO A 71 3.54 -4.04 -4.81
N THR A 72 2.87 -4.67 -3.84
CA THR A 72 1.99 -3.96 -2.92
C THR A 72 2.81 -3.55 -1.71
N PHE A 73 3.01 -2.24 -1.52
CA PHE A 73 3.73 -1.73 -0.36
C PHE A 73 2.80 -1.66 0.86
N THR A 74 3.31 -2.08 2.03
CA THR A 74 2.60 -2.04 3.32
C THR A 74 3.39 -1.19 4.33
N GLY A 75 2.73 -0.73 5.40
CA GLY A 75 3.36 0.14 6.40
C GLY A 75 3.59 1.58 5.93
N GLU A 76 4.76 2.15 6.24
CA GLU A 76 5.21 3.48 5.80
C GLU A 76 6.42 3.36 4.83
N PRO A 77 6.18 3.15 3.52
CA PRO A 77 7.25 3.00 2.54
C PRO A 77 8.05 4.30 2.41
N LYS A 78 9.38 4.20 2.49
CA LYS A 78 10.28 5.34 2.27
C LYS A 78 10.88 5.26 0.88
N ALA A 79 10.86 6.38 0.17
CA ALA A 79 11.54 6.56 -1.11
C ALA A 79 12.35 7.86 -1.06
N PRO A 80 13.45 7.99 -1.83
CA PRO A 80 14.17 9.25 -1.93
C PRO A 80 13.29 10.35 -2.53
N THR A 81 13.25 11.53 -1.90
CA THR A 81 12.52 12.69 -2.43
C THR A 81 13.22 13.21 -3.70
N PRO A 82 12.56 13.19 -4.87
CA PRO A 82 13.13 13.76 -6.09
C PRO A 82 13.31 15.29 -5.98
N ALA A 83 14.25 15.84 -6.74
CA ALA A 83 14.36 17.30 -6.89
C ALA A 83 13.13 17.88 -7.60
N ALA A 84 12.80 19.15 -7.33
CA ALA A 84 11.68 19.85 -7.97
C ALA A 84 11.78 19.82 -9.50
N GLY A 85 10.63 19.67 -10.18
CA GLY A 85 10.56 19.59 -11.64
C GLY A 85 10.97 18.24 -12.24
N ASN A 86 11.29 17.23 -11.43
CA ASN A 86 11.56 15.89 -11.94
C ASN A 86 10.33 15.29 -12.63
N ASN A 87 10.51 14.77 -13.85
CA ASN A 87 9.46 14.18 -14.70
C ASN A 87 9.74 12.71 -15.05
N THR A 88 10.52 12.01 -14.22
CA THR A 88 10.84 10.59 -14.41
C THR A 88 9.74 9.70 -13.84
N THR A 89 9.86 8.38 -14.03
CA THR A 89 8.92 7.38 -13.52
C THR A 89 9.20 6.96 -12.06
N ARG A 90 9.96 7.76 -11.30
CA ARG A 90 10.24 7.50 -9.88
C ARG A 90 8.97 7.68 -9.04
N ILE A 91 8.92 7.01 -7.88
CA ILE A 91 7.86 7.20 -6.89
C ILE A 91 7.87 8.66 -6.42
N ALA A 92 6.72 9.33 -6.49
CA ALA A 92 6.53 10.64 -5.89
C ALA A 92 6.37 10.50 -4.37
N THR A 93 7.27 11.10 -3.60
CA THR A 93 7.14 11.16 -2.14
C THR A 93 6.11 12.21 -1.74
N THR A 94 5.56 12.09 -0.53
CA THR A 94 4.64 13.09 0.04
C THR A 94 5.30 14.47 0.12
N GLU A 95 6.58 14.52 0.49
CA GLU A 95 7.39 15.75 0.52
C GLU A 95 7.49 16.42 -0.86
N PHE A 96 7.75 15.66 -1.92
CA PHE A 96 7.81 16.18 -3.29
C PHE A 96 6.46 16.80 -3.72
N VAL A 97 5.36 16.11 -3.45
CA VAL A 97 4.01 16.59 -3.78
C VAL A 97 3.67 17.85 -2.97
N GLN A 98 3.96 17.87 -1.67
CA GLN A 98 3.74 19.02 -0.81
C GLN A 98 4.53 20.25 -1.29
N ALA A 99 5.81 20.06 -1.67
CA ALA A 99 6.64 21.13 -2.22
C ALA A 99 6.08 21.67 -3.54
N ALA A 100 5.62 20.80 -4.44
CA ALA A 100 5.03 21.20 -5.72
C ALA A 100 3.72 22.00 -5.53
N VAL A 101 2.84 21.56 -4.62
CA VAL A 101 1.59 22.28 -4.29
C VAL A 101 1.91 23.64 -3.66
N THR A 102 2.88 23.69 -2.76
CA THR A 102 3.31 24.94 -2.12
C THR A 102 3.86 25.92 -3.16
N ALA A 103 4.68 25.44 -4.11
CA ALA A 103 5.19 26.26 -5.21
C ALA A 103 4.07 26.79 -6.11
N LEU A 104 3.04 25.98 -6.39
CA LEU A 104 1.87 26.39 -7.17
C LEU A 104 1.10 27.53 -6.46
N ILE A 105 0.84 27.39 -5.17
CA ILE A 105 0.12 28.41 -4.37
C ILE A 105 0.94 29.71 -4.29
N ASN A 106 2.25 29.59 -4.03
CA ASN A 106 3.14 30.74 -3.92
C ASN A 106 3.47 31.42 -5.26
N GLY A 107 3.24 30.75 -6.38
CA GLY A 107 3.38 31.34 -7.72
C GLY A 107 2.27 32.34 -8.05
N ALA A 108 1.15 32.31 -7.31
CA ALA A 108 -0.05 33.07 -7.65
C ALA A 108 -0.80 33.68 -6.44
N PRO A 109 -0.14 34.18 -5.37
CA PRO A 109 -0.82 34.58 -4.13
C PRO A 109 -1.80 35.73 -4.32
N ALA A 110 -1.39 36.79 -5.05
CA ALA A 110 -2.26 37.92 -5.33
C ALA A 110 -3.45 37.54 -6.21
N THR A 111 -3.27 36.66 -7.19
CA THR A 111 -4.37 36.21 -8.06
C THR A 111 -5.35 35.28 -7.34
N LEU A 112 -4.89 34.47 -6.38
CA LEU A 112 -5.79 33.68 -5.54
C LEU A 112 -6.59 34.57 -4.59
N ASP A 113 -5.97 35.64 -4.08
CA ASP A 113 -6.62 36.64 -3.26
C ASP A 113 -7.67 37.43 -4.06
N THR A 114 -7.35 37.91 -5.26
CA THR A 114 -8.33 38.59 -6.12
C THR A 114 -9.51 37.68 -6.47
N LEU A 115 -9.29 36.39 -6.70
CA LEU A 115 -10.36 35.44 -6.99
C LEU A 115 -11.28 35.24 -5.76
N LYS A 116 -10.70 35.22 -4.55
CA LYS A 116 -11.44 35.18 -3.28
C LYS A 116 -12.24 36.47 -3.05
N GLU A 117 -11.64 37.63 -3.32
CA GLU A 117 -12.31 38.93 -3.22
C GLU A 117 -13.48 39.04 -4.21
N ILE A 118 -13.28 38.62 -5.47
CA ILE A 118 -14.36 38.60 -6.48
C ILE A 118 -15.47 37.66 -6.05
N ALA A 119 -15.15 36.44 -5.59
CA ALA A 119 -16.13 35.48 -5.10
C ALA A 119 -16.96 36.06 -3.93
N ALA A 120 -16.31 36.75 -3.00
CA ALA A 120 -16.99 37.45 -1.91
C ALA A 120 -17.84 38.64 -2.40
N ALA A 121 -17.31 39.45 -3.32
CA ALA A 121 -18.02 40.62 -3.88
C ALA A 121 -19.30 40.24 -4.63
N ILE A 122 -19.36 39.04 -5.21
CA ILE A 122 -20.56 38.48 -5.84
C ILE A 122 -21.38 37.58 -4.92
N ASN A 123 -21.12 37.58 -3.60
CA ASN A 123 -21.81 36.73 -2.61
C ASN A 123 -21.76 35.22 -2.92
N ASN A 124 -20.69 34.74 -3.57
CA ASN A 124 -20.56 33.37 -4.05
C ASN A 124 -21.75 32.90 -4.91
N ASP A 125 -22.40 33.80 -5.65
CA ASP A 125 -23.60 33.50 -6.42
C ASP A 125 -23.26 32.87 -7.79
N PRO A 126 -23.54 31.57 -8.02
CA PRO A 126 -23.31 30.92 -9.31
C PRO A 126 -24.21 31.45 -10.43
N LYS A 127 -25.28 32.20 -10.08
CA LYS A 127 -26.21 32.84 -11.00
C LYS A 127 -26.18 34.36 -10.88
N PHE A 128 -25.04 34.94 -10.48
CA PHE A 128 -24.87 36.39 -10.27
C PHE A 128 -25.57 37.25 -11.33
N SER A 129 -25.38 36.92 -12.61
CA SER A 129 -26.03 37.63 -13.73
C SER A 129 -27.56 37.60 -13.64
N THR A 130 -28.15 36.43 -13.40
CA THR A 130 -29.62 36.28 -13.24
C THR A 130 -30.11 37.03 -11.99
N THR A 131 -29.38 36.94 -10.88
CA THR A 131 -29.74 37.63 -9.64
C THR A 131 -29.74 39.13 -9.82
N ILE A 132 -28.69 39.70 -10.42
CA ILE A 132 -28.63 41.13 -10.72
C ILE A 132 -29.71 41.53 -11.73
N ASN A 133 -29.96 40.74 -12.78
CA ASN A 133 -31.04 41.02 -13.73
C ASN A 133 -32.42 41.03 -13.04
N ASN A 134 -32.69 40.10 -12.13
CA ASN A 134 -33.94 40.08 -11.37
C ASN A 134 -34.07 41.30 -10.46
N VAL A 135 -33.00 41.68 -9.75
CA VAL A 135 -32.97 42.88 -8.90
C VAL A 135 -33.18 44.13 -9.74
N LEU A 136 -32.50 44.27 -10.87
CA LEU A 136 -32.64 45.42 -11.77
C LEU A 136 -34.02 45.49 -12.42
N SER A 137 -34.59 44.36 -12.84
CA SER A 137 -35.94 44.30 -13.39
C SER A 137 -37.01 44.72 -12.37
N GLY A 138 -36.76 44.50 -11.09
CA GLY A 138 -37.60 45.00 -10.00
C GLY A 138 -37.31 46.44 -9.56
N LYS A 139 -36.29 47.10 -10.14
CA LYS A 139 -35.90 48.50 -9.83
C LYS A 139 -36.51 49.53 -10.77
N GLN A 140 -37.17 49.12 -11.87
CA GLN A 140 -38.22 49.96 -12.46
C GLN A 140 -39.27 50.14 -11.36
N PRO A 141 -39.57 51.35 -10.89
CA PRO A 141 -39.99 51.53 -9.51
C PRO A 141 -41.30 50.79 -9.19
N LEU A 142 -41.36 50.11 -8.04
CA LEU A 142 -42.61 49.91 -7.30
C LEU A 142 -43.18 51.24 -6.76
N ASP A 143 -42.73 52.39 -7.27
CA ASP A 143 -43.29 53.71 -6.99
C ASP A 143 -44.42 53.94 -8.00
N GLU A 144 -45.65 54.01 -7.51
CA GLU A 144 -46.84 54.15 -8.34
C GLU A 144 -46.77 55.42 -9.20
N THR A 145 -46.20 56.50 -8.67
CA THR A 145 -46.01 57.76 -9.39
C THR A 145 -45.08 57.59 -10.58
N LEU A 146 -43.85 57.10 -10.39
CA LEU A 146 -42.90 56.87 -11.48
C LEU A 146 -43.38 55.82 -12.48
N THR A 147 -44.10 54.79 -12.01
CA THR A 147 -44.76 53.79 -12.88
C THR A 147 -45.78 54.45 -13.79
N HIS A 148 -46.67 55.26 -13.22
CA HIS A 148 -47.67 56.02 -13.97
C HIS A 148 -47.04 57.04 -14.93
N LEU A 149 -45.94 57.67 -14.54
CA LEU A 149 -45.24 58.68 -15.35
C LEU A 149 -44.44 58.08 -16.50
N SER A 150 -43.88 56.87 -16.36
CA SER A 150 -42.94 56.27 -17.32
C SER A 150 -43.49 56.00 -18.72
N GLY A 151 -44.82 55.99 -18.88
CA GLY A 151 -45.52 55.77 -20.15
C GLY A 151 -46.40 56.95 -20.61
N LYS A 152 -46.37 58.07 -19.90
CA LYS A 152 -47.16 59.27 -20.24
C LYS A 152 -46.40 60.16 -21.21
N ASP A 153 -47.13 60.73 -22.18
CA ASP A 153 -46.62 61.84 -22.98
C ASP A 153 -46.68 63.16 -22.17
N VAL A 154 -46.17 64.25 -22.76
CA VAL A 154 -46.09 65.56 -22.08
C VAL A 154 -47.46 66.04 -21.59
N ALA A 155 -48.52 65.77 -22.36
CA ALA A 155 -49.89 66.12 -21.97
C ALA A 155 -50.37 65.27 -20.78
N GLY A 156 -50.08 63.98 -20.78
CA GLY A 156 -50.38 63.07 -19.68
C GLY A 156 -49.64 63.38 -18.38
N LEU A 157 -48.47 64.04 -18.46
CA LEU A 157 -47.67 64.52 -17.32
C LEU A 157 -48.23 65.79 -16.67
N LEU A 158 -48.79 66.72 -17.46
CA LEU A 158 -49.35 67.99 -16.97
C LEU A 158 -50.66 67.83 -16.19
N ALA A 159 -51.31 66.68 -16.30
CA ALA A 159 -52.60 66.36 -15.69
C ALA A 159 -52.50 65.50 -14.41
N TYR A 160 -51.29 65.15 -13.99
CA TYR A 160 -50.99 64.39 -12.77
C TYR A 160 -50.61 65.35 -11.65
#